data_AF-A0A8X8XZH8-F1
#
_entry.id   AF-A0A8X8XZH8-F1
#
_cell.length_a   1.000
_cell.length_b   1.000
_cell.length_c   1.000
_cell.angle_alpha   90.00
_cell.angle_beta   90.00
_cell.angle_gamma   90.00
#
_symmetry.space_group_name_H-M   'P 1'
#
loop_
_entity.id
_entity.type
_entity.pdbx_description
1 polymer ?
#
loop_
_entity_poly.entity_id
_entity_poly.type
_entity_poly.pdbx_seq_one_letter_code
_entity_poly.pdbx_strand_id
1 'polypeptide(L)'
;MKLRPRQRQTFSGFTKAEVQKMEHLLHDSSKHSLDMDFFKKLAKLFNRSSNRAGKPILKWTEIQNWFQTRRENHLYEETSLKGAKETHAIPGLKGQDLSNLEFEVRSSTDGAWYDVDTFLSHRFLDSGEIEVQVRYIGFGPEHDEWVNVKKDVRQRSVALDLSECHKVKVGDQVVCFQERQDQARYYDAHVIDIQRRLHDIRGCRCLFLIRYDHDSTQESVRLRRLCCRPNVPVLLENS
;
A
#
# COMPACT_ATOMS: atom_id res chain seq x y z
N MET A 1 -29.46 -32.21 -35.09
CA MET A 1 -28.54 -32.39 -33.93
C MET A 1 -27.93 -31.05 -33.57
N LYS A 2 -28.22 -30.49 -32.39
CA LYS A 2 -27.56 -29.26 -31.92
C LYS A 2 -26.20 -29.66 -31.33
N LEU A 3 -25.12 -29.25 -32.00
CA LEU A 3 -23.75 -29.46 -31.52
C LEU A 3 -23.58 -28.70 -30.21
N ARG A 4 -23.17 -29.40 -29.14
CA ARG A 4 -22.86 -28.81 -27.83
C ARG A 4 -21.73 -27.77 -28.02
N PRO A 5 -21.86 -26.55 -27.48
CA PRO A 5 -20.75 -25.60 -27.44
C PRO A 5 -19.60 -26.23 -26.65
N ARG A 6 -18.40 -26.29 -27.25
CA ARG A 6 -17.17 -26.56 -26.49
C ARG A 6 -16.94 -25.36 -25.58
N GLN A 7 -17.37 -25.44 -24.33
CA GLN A 7 -16.82 -24.60 -23.27
C GLN A 7 -15.32 -24.93 -23.15
N ARG A 8 -14.47 -24.20 -23.89
CA ARG A 8 -13.07 -24.06 -23.51
C ARG A 8 -13.08 -23.24 -22.23
N GLN A 9 -13.05 -23.91 -21.08
CA GLN A 9 -12.65 -23.25 -19.84
C GLN A 9 -11.26 -22.67 -20.10
N THR A 10 -11.18 -21.34 -20.13
CA THR A 10 -9.93 -20.60 -20.22
C THR A 10 -9.18 -20.89 -18.92
N PHE A 11 -8.23 -21.80 -18.98
CA PHE A 11 -7.37 -22.10 -17.84
C PHE A 11 -6.58 -20.83 -17.49
N SER A 12 -6.78 -20.34 -16.27
CA SER A 12 -6.01 -19.24 -15.68
C SER A 12 -5.17 -19.80 -14.52
N GLY A 13 -3.88 -19.50 -14.49
CA GLY A 13 -2.97 -19.88 -13.41
C GLY A 13 -2.03 -21.05 -13.72
N PHE A 14 -1.54 -21.70 -12.67
CA PHE A 14 -0.54 -22.77 -12.71
C PHE A 14 -1.17 -24.16 -12.64
N THR A 15 -0.61 -25.11 -13.38
CA THR A 15 -1.00 -26.52 -13.28
C THR A 15 -0.50 -27.12 -11.97
N LYS A 16 -1.14 -28.20 -11.51
CA LYS A 16 -0.74 -28.90 -10.29
C LYS A 16 0.74 -29.34 -10.33
N ALA A 17 1.23 -29.79 -11.47
CA ALA A 17 2.63 -30.18 -11.65
C ALA A 17 3.59 -28.98 -11.61
N GLU A 18 3.18 -27.82 -12.14
CA GLU A 18 3.96 -26.58 -12.03
C GLU A 18 4.05 -26.11 -10.58
N VAL A 19 2.92 -26.10 -9.85
CA VAL A 19 2.88 -25.75 -8.42
C VAL A 19 3.78 -26.68 -7.61
N GLN A 20 3.65 -28.00 -7.76
CA GLN A 20 4.49 -28.97 -7.04
C GLN A 20 5.99 -28.75 -7.29
N LYS A 21 6.38 -28.43 -8.53
CA LYS A 21 7.77 -28.15 -8.87
C LYS A 21 8.26 -26.84 -8.25
N MET A 22 7.41 -25.80 -8.25
CA MET A 22 7.74 -24.53 -7.62
C MET A 22 7.85 -24.66 -6.09
N GLU A 23 6.97 -25.45 -5.45
CA GLU A 23 7.05 -25.76 -4.01
C GLU A 23 8.36 -26.49 -3.64
N HIS A 24 8.76 -27.47 -4.46
CA HIS A 24 10.04 -28.16 -4.25
C HIS A 24 11.24 -27.19 -4.37
N LEU A 25 11.25 -26.32 -5.39
CA LEU A 25 12.31 -25.33 -5.58
C LEU A 25 12.34 -24.25 -4.49
N LEU A 26 11.19 -23.94 -3.90
CA LEU A 26 11.07 -23.00 -2.78
C LEU A 26 11.65 -23.60 -1.50
N HIS A 27 11.40 -24.88 -1.23
CA HIS A 27 11.97 -25.59 -0.07
C HIS A 27 13.48 -25.85 -0.22
N ASP A 28 13.99 -26.02 -1.45
CA ASP A 28 15.42 -26.27 -1.73
C ASP A 28 16.24 -24.96 -1.89
N SER A 29 15.62 -23.81 -1.62
CA SER A 29 16.17 -22.45 -1.86
C SER A 29 17.42 -22.09 -1.05
N SER A 30 17.88 -22.96 -0.15
CA SER A 30 19.21 -22.84 0.49
C SER A 30 20.38 -22.93 -0.50
N LYS A 31 20.14 -23.35 -1.76
CA LYS A 31 21.20 -23.62 -2.76
C LYS A 31 21.17 -22.75 -4.03
N HIS A 32 20.17 -21.88 -4.23
CA HIS A 32 20.04 -21.12 -5.48
C HIS A 32 19.65 -19.65 -5.27
N SER A 33 20.30 -18.73 -5.99
CA SER A 33 19.86 -17.34 -6.09
C SER A 33 18.53 -17.27 -6.84
N LEU A 34 17.47 -16.80 -6.17
CA LEU A 34 16.16 -16.55 -6.77
C LEU A 34 16.17 -15.22 -7.54
N ASP A 35 17.01 -15.13 -8.56
CA ASP A 35 17.18 -13.95 -9.40
C ASP A 35 16.25 -13.96 -10.63
N MET A 36 16.25 -12.86 -11.39
CA MET A 36 15.45 -12.72 -12.60
C MET A 36 15.74 -13.82 -13.64
N ASP A 37 16.97 -14.30 -13.74
CA ASP A 37 17.36 -15.32 -14.72
C ASP A 37 16.86 -16.70 -14.32
N PHE A 38 16.78 -16.99 -13.02
CA PHE A 38 16.10 -18.17 -12.49
C PHE A 38 14.62 -18.22 -12.95
N PHE A 39 13.86 -17.14 -12.73
CA PHE A 39 12.44 -17.09 -13.11
C PHE A 39 12.23 -17.17 -14.63
N LYS A 40 13.11 -16.53 -15.41
CA LYS A 40 13.09 -16.64 -16.88
C LYS A 40 13.37 -18.07 -17.35
N LYS A 41 14.34 -18.76 -16.74
CA LYS A 41 14.65 -20.18 -17.06
C LYS A 41 13.47 -21.08 -16.68
N LEU A 42 12.87 -20.87 -15.52
CA LEU A 42 11.73 -21.66 -15.05
C LEU A 42 10.48 -21.47 -15.94
N ALA A 43 10.19 -20.23 -16.35
CA ALA A 43 9.13 -19.94 -17.31
C ALA A 43 9.34 -20.67 -18.64
N LYS A 44 10.56 -20.64 -19.18
CA LYS A 44 10.91 -21.36 -20.41
C LYS A 44 10.70 -22.88 -20.27
N LEU A 45 11.05 -23.46 -19.12
CA LEU A 45 10.86 -24.88 -18.84
C LEU A 45 9.38 -25.28 -18.78
N PHE A 46 8.55 -24.49 -18.09
CA PHE A 46 7.11 -24.74 -18.02
C PHE A 46 6.41 -24.56 -19.37
N ASN A 47 6.78 -23.53 -20.12
CA ASN A 47 6.24 -23.29 -21.47
C ASN A 47 6.58 -24.42 -22.47
N ARG A 48 7.66 -25.17 -22.25
CA ARG A 48 8.08 -26.32 -23.10
C ARG A 48 7.46 -27.65 -22.66
N SER A 49 6.73 -27.70 -21.54
CA SER A 49 6.15 -28.94 -21.02
C SER A 49 4.89 -29.38 -21.78
N SER A 50 4.74 -30.67 -22.03
CA SER A 50 3.52 -31.26 -22.60
C SER A 50 2.28 -31.04 -21.72
N ASN A 51 2.46 -30.86 -20.41
CA ASN A 51 1.39 -30.54 -19.44
C ASN A 51 0.70 -29.20 -19.71
N ARG A 52 1.26 -28.43 -20.64
CA ARG A 52 0.83 -27.09 -21.02
C ARG A 52 0.31 -26.95 -22.44
N ALA A 53 0.21 -28.05 -23.17
CA ALA A 53 -0.40 -28.05 -24.49
C ALA A 53 -1.82 -27.45 -24.43
N GLY A 54 -2.04 -26.35 -25.17
CA GLY A 54 -3.32 -25.66 -25.24
C GLY A 54 -3.63 -24.65 -24.12
N LYS A 55 -2.66 -24.32 -23.25
CA LYS A 55 -2.79 -23.30 -22.18
C LYS A 55 -2.01 -22.02 -22.50
N PRO A 56 -2.33 -20.86 -21.88
CA PRO A 56 -1.59 -19.61 -22.07
C PRO A 56 -0.11 -19.74 -21.67
N ILE A 57 0.75 -18.95 -22.33
CA ILE A 57 2.20 -18.85 -22.03
C ILE A 57 2.39 -18.21 -20.65
N LEU A 58 3.26 -18.78 -19.80
CA LEU A 58 3.58 -18.19 -18.49
C LEU A 58 4.65 -17.16 -18.75
N LYS A 59 4.44 -15.98 -18.18
CA LYS A 59 5.48 -14.98 -18.00
C LYS A 59 6.29 -15.32 -16.75
N TRP A 60 7.56 -14.94 -16.77
CA TRP A 60 8.45 -15.11 -15.62
C TRP A 60 7.96 -14.29 -14.41
N THR A 61 7.28 -13.17 -14.64
CA THR A 61 6.68 -12.32 -13.59
C THR A 61 5.58 -13.04 -12.81
N GLU A 62 4.78 -13.89 -13.46
CA GLU A 62 3.74 -14.68 -12.78
C GLU A 62 4.36 -15.69 -11.81
N ILE A 63 5.46 -16.32 -12.22
CA ILE A 63 6.22 -17.26 -11.39
C ILE A 63 6.88 -16.51 -10.23
N GLN A 64 7.49 -15.36 -10.48
CA GLN A 64 8.08 -14.55 -9.42
C GLN A 64 7.04 -14.16 -8.36
N ASN A 65 5.89 -13.66 -8.79
CA ASN A 65 4.79 -13.31 -7.89
C ASN A 65 4.34 -14.53 -7.07
N TRP A 66 4.23 -15.71 -7.69
CA TRP A 66 3.89 -16.94 -6.98
C TRP A 66 4.90 -17.26 -5.86
N PHE A 67 6.21 -17.18 -6.14
CA PHE A 67 7.25 -17.44 -5.14
C PHE A 67 7.21 -16.41 -4.01
N GLN A 68 6.97 -15.13 -4.34
CA GLN A 68 6.88 -14.06 -3.37
C GLN A 68 5.68 -14.24 -2.42
N THR A 69 4.48 -14.44 -2.98
CA THR A 69 3.28 -14.73 -2.20
C THR A 69 3.41 -16.01 -1.37
N ARG A 70 4.10 -17.05 -1.88
CA ARG A 70 4.27 -18.30 -1.13
C ARG A 70 5.27 -18.15 0.02
N ARG A 71 6.32 -17.34 -0.12
CA ARG A 71 7.25 -17.01 0.97
C ARG A 71 6.58 -16.16 2.05
N GLU A 72 5.77 -15.18 1.67
CA GLU A 72 4.95 -14.38 2.60
C GLU A 72 4.02 -15.28 3.43
N ASN A 73 3.38 -16.28 2.80
CA ASN A 73 2.53 -17.24 3.49
C ASN A 73 3.32 -18.25 4.36
N HIS A 74 4.51 -18.69 3.95
CA HIS A 74 5.33 -19.62 4.74
C HIS A 74 5.91 -18.95 5.99
N LEU A 75 6.24 -17.66 5.90
CA LEU A 75 6.62 -16.84 7.06
C LEU A 75 5.43 -16.67 8.02
N TYR A 76 4.22 -16.51 7.49
CA TYR A 76 3.00 -16.50 8.30
C TYR A 76 2.73 -17.86 8.98
N GLU A 77 2.94 -18.98 8.29
CA GLU A 77 2.75 -20.34 8.85
C GLU A 77 3.83 -20.74 9.88
N GLU A 78 5.10 -20.37 9.68
CA GLU A 78 6.17 -20.63 10.66
C GLU A 78 6.01 -19.82 11.95
N THR A 79 5.46 -18.61 11.85
CA THR A 79 5.09 -17.81 13.03
C THR A 79 3.86 -18.36 13.74
N SER A 80 2.99 -19.07 13.03
CA SER A 80 1.74 -19.68 13.52
C SER A 80 1.94 -21.02 14.25
N LEU A 81 3.04 -21.75 13.99
CA LEU A 81 3.31 -23.04 14.62
C LEU A 81 3.69 -22.97 16.12
N LYS A 82 3.86 -21.77 16.70
CA LYS A 82 4.01 -21.58 18.16
C LYS A 82 2.70 -21.28 18.92
N GLY A 83 1.55 -21.30 18.26
CA GLY A 83 0.26 -21.11 18.94
C GLY A 83 -0.86 -21.87 18.24
N ALA A 84 -0.98 -23.16 18.54
CA ALA A 84 -2.06 -23.98 17.98
C ALA A 84 -3.44 -23.59 18.55
N LYS A 85 -4.42 -23.55 17.63
CA LYS A 85 -5.90 -23.50 17.78
C LYS A 85 -6.43 -22.10 18.13
N GLU A 86 -7.29 -21.43 17.35
CA GLU A 86 -8.42 -21.85 16.53
C GLU A 86 -8.56 -20.89 15.33
N THR A 87 -8.97 -21.44 14.18
CA THR A 87 -9.47 -20.68 13.03
C THR A 87 -10.75 -19.93 13.41
N HIS A 88 -10.65 -18.61 13.55
CA HIS A 88 -11.79 -17.74 13.29
C HIS A 88 -11.51 -16.91 12.05
N ALA A 89 -12.17 -17.28 10.96
CA ALA A 89 -12.36 -16.41 9.82
C ALA A 89 -12.83 -15.04 10.32
N ILE A 90 -12.07 -13.98 10.02
CA ILE A 90 -12.47 -12.60 10.31
C ILE A 90 -13.81 -12.35 9.61
N PRO A 91 -14.93 -12.21 10.34
CA PRO A 91 -16.20 -11.83 9.74
C PRO A 91 -16.13 -10.32 9.50
N GLY A 92 -15.89 -9.90 8.26
CA GLY A 92 -15.92 -8.48 7.90
C GLY A 92 -15.28 -8.12 6.55
N LEU A 93 -14.31 -8.90 6.07
CA LEU A 93 -13.66 -8.65 4.78
C LEU A 93 -14.39 -9.33 3.61
N LYS A 94 -15.69 -9.03 3.48
CA LYS A 94 -16.39 -9.19 2.20
C LYS A 94 -16.75 -7.81 1.68
N GLY A 95 -15.97 -7.31 0.73
CA GLY A 95 -16.43 -6.24 -0.18
C GLY A 95 -15.69 -4.91 -0.15
N GLN A 96 -14.46 -4.82 0.37
CA GLN A 96 -13.62 -3.66 0.04
C GLN A 96 -12.81 -3.96 -1.22
N ASP A 97 -13.08 -3.19 -2.26
CA ASP A 97 -12.33 -3.19 -3.50
C ASP A 97 -10.94 -2.58 -3.23
N LEU A 98 -9.96 -3.45 -2.98
CA LEU A 98 -8.58 -3.07 -2.68
C LEU A 98 -7.86 -2.40 -3.87
N SER A 99 -8.48 -2.37 -5.05
CA SER A 99 -7.89 -1.79 -6.26
C SER A 99 -7.83 -0.26 -6.28
N ASN A 100 -8.51 0.42 -5.34
CA ASN A 100 -8.56 1.89 -5.26
C ASN A 100 -7.83 2.48 -4.04
N LEU A 101 -7.03 1.70 -3.30
CA LEU A 101 -6.26 2.25 -2.17
C LEU A 101 -5.02 3.00 -2.68
N GLU A 102 -4.95 4.27 -2.31
CA GLU A 102 -3.82 5.14 -2.58
C GLU A 102 -3.07 5.44 -1.28
N PHE A 103 -1.75 5.58 -1.37
CA PHE A 103 -0.87 5.76 -0.22
C PHE A 103 -0.09 7.08 -0.33
N GLU A 104 0.22 7.62 0.83
CA GLU A 104 1.16 8.72 1.00
C GLU A 104 2.26 8.29 1.98
N VAL A 105 3.44 8.87 1.80
CA VAL A 105 4.64 8.53 2.56
C VAL A 105 5.32 9.78 3.06
N ARG A 106 5.82 9.73 4.30
CA ARG A 106 6.60 10.80 4.90
C ARG A 106 8.07 10.64 4.51
N SER A 107 8.62 11.64 3.81
CA SER A 107 10.05 11.64 3.49
C SER A 107 10.88 11.98 4.73
N SER A 108 12.00 11.27 4.92
CA SER A 108 12.98 11.58 5.96
C SER A 108 13.80 12.84 5.65
N THR A 109 13.81 13.30 4.39
CA THR A 109 14.60 14.46 3.96
C THR A 109 14.04 15.77 4.47
N ASP A 110 12.72 15.94 4.43
CA ASP A 110 12.04 17.19 4.78
C ASP A 110 10.83 17.00 5.71
N GLY A 111 10.46 15.77 6.04
CA GLY A 111 9.33 15.47 6.92
C GLY A 111 7.96 15.68 6.28
N ALA A 112 7.88 15.95 4.98
CA ALA A 112 6.63 16.15 4.26
C ALA A 112 6.04 14.83 3.75
N TRP A 113 4.72 14.83 3.54
CA TRP A 113 3.97 13.73 2.96
C TRP A 113 3.86 13.86 1.44
N TYR A 114 4.16 12.77 0.74
CA TYR A 114 4.14 12.68 -0.72
C TYR A 114 3.33 11.47 -1.17
N ASP A 115 2.62 11.61 -2.29
CA ASP A 115 1.89 10.50 -2.88
C ASP A 115 2.82 9.44 -3.45
N VAL A 116 2.50 8.18 -3.19
CA VAL A 116 3.24 7.03 -3.72
C VAL A 116 2.76 6.71 -5.13
N ASP A 117 3.71 6.63 -6.07
CA ASP A 117 3.50 6.06 -7.40
C ASP A 117 3.60 4.54 -7.34
N THR A 118 4.70 4.02 -6.79
CA THR A 118 4.91 2.58 -6.66
C THR A 118 5.79 2.20 -5.47
N PHE A 119 5.54 1.01 -4.92
CA PHE A 119 6.43 0.35 -3.97
C PHE A 119 7.39 -0.56 -4.74
N LEU A 120 8.67 -0.24 -4.71
CA LEU A 120 9.71 -0.90 -5.50
C LEU A 120 10.22 -2.19 -4.84
N SER A 121 10.40 -2.16 -3.53
CA SER A 121 10.99 -3.26 -2.76
C SER A 121 10.63 -3.16 -1.27
N HIS A 122 10.99 -4.18 -0.49
CA HIS A 122 10.88 -4.18 0.96
C HIS A 122 12.11 -4.84 1.60
N ARG A 123 12.40 -4.52 2.85
CA ARG A 123 13.46 -5.14 3.65
C ARG A 123 13.04 -5.27 5.11
N PHE A 124 13.59 -6.28 5.77
CA PHE A 124 13.48 -6.48 7.21
C PHE A 124 14.78 -6.03 7.85
N LEU A 125 14.69 -5.19 8.88
CA LEU A 125 15.83 -4.80 9.70
C LEU A 125 16.02 -5.82 10.82
N ASP A 126 17.24 -5.92 11.35
CA ASP A 126 17.53 -6.79 12.50
C ASP A 126 16.73 -6.40 13.75
N SER A 127 16.23 -5.16 13.81
CA SER A 127 15.31 -4.68 14.85
C SER A 127 13.90 -5.29 14.76
N GLY A 128 13.57 -6.01 13.68
CA GLY A 128 12.23 -6.50 13.37
C GLY A 128 11.33 -5.46 12.69
N GLU A 129 11.84 -4.26 12.42
CA GLU A 129 11.13 -3.25 11.63
C GLU A 129 11.15 -3.59 10.14
N ILE A 130 10.10 -3.15 9.43
CA ILE A 130 9.95 -3.34 8.00
C ILE A 130 10.07 -1.98 7.32
N GLU A 131 10.90 -1.92 6.29
CA GLU A 131 10.99 -0.76 5.42
C GLU A 131 10.62 -1.12 4.00
N VAL A 132 10.03 -0.16 3.29
CA VAL A 132 9.69 -0.26 1.87
C VAL A 132 10.45 0.80 1.11
N GLN A 133 10.90 0.44 -0.09
CA GLN A 133 11.47 1.38 -1.03
C GLN A 133 10.35 1.96 -1.89
N VAL A 134 10.20 3.28 -1.91
CA VAL A 134 9.08 3.97 -2.57
C VAL A 134 9.55 4.87 -3.69
N ARG A 135 8.72 4.97 -4.73
CA ARG A 135 8.79 6.04 -5.73
C ARG A 135 7.63 6.99 -5.55
N TYR A 136 7.91 8.29 -5.53
CA TYR A 136 6.91 9.33 -5.39
C TYR A 136 6.32 9.74 -6.75
N ILE A 137 5.04 10.14 -6.76
CA ILE A 137 4.39 10.67 -7.97
C ILE A 137 5.13 11.94 -8.45
N GLY A 138 5.53 11.96 -9.71
CA GLY A 138 6.18 13.11 -10.34
C GLY A 138 7.69 13.21 -10.09
N PHE A 139 8.29 12.26 -9.37
CA PHE A 139 9.73 12.22 -9.10
C PHE A 139 10.40 11.02 -9.79
N GLY A 140 11.68 11.17 -10.13
CA GLY A 140 12.49 10.11 -10.72
C GLY A 140 13.17 9.21 -9.68
N PRO A 141 13.89 8.16 -10.13
CA PRO A 141 14.58 7.19 -9.27
C PRO A 141 15.59 7.80 -8.29
N GLU A 142 16.11 8.99 -8.60
CA GLU A 142 17.04 9.75 -7.76
C GLU A 142 16.42 10.21 -6.43
N HIS A 143 15.08 10.17 -6.32
CA HIS A 143 14.34 10.49 -5.10
C HIS A 143 13.76 9.24 -4.42
N ASP A 144 14.07 8.03 -4.90
CA ASP A 144 13.57 6.80 -4.27
C ASP A 144 14.10 6.67 -2.84
N GLU A 145 13.22 6.29 -1.91
CA GLU A 145 13.53 6.32 -0.48
C GLU A 145 13.12 5.03 0.23
N TRP A 146 13.93 4.58 1.19
CA TRP A 146 13.56 3.52 2.13
C TRP A 146 12.88 4.14 3.35
N VAL A 147 11.62 3.76 3.59
CA VAL A 147 10.79 4.34 4.67
C VAL A 147 10.21 3.26 5.56
N ASN A 148 10.00 3.56 6.84
CA ASN A 148 9.43 2.61 7.79
C ASN A 148 7.92 2.45 7.58
N VAL A 149 7.46 1.21 7.39
CA VAL A 149 6.05 0.93 7.07
C VAL A 149 5.10 1.39 8.18
N LYS A 150 5.48 1.24 9.45
CA LYS A 150 4.61 1.57 10.59
C LYS A 150 4.55 3.07 10.86
N LYS A 151 5.65 3.78 10.62
CA LYS A 151 5.81 5.19 11.01
C LYS A 151 5.52 6.15 9.86
N ASP A 152 5.89 5.77 8.64
CA ASP A 152 6.03 6.70 7.52
C ASP A 152 5.18 6.33 6.31
N VAL A 153 4.38 5.25 6.36
CA VAL A 153 3.46 4.85 5.28
C VAL A 153 2.04 4.84 5.80
N ARG A 154 1.12 5.48 5.06
CA ARG A 154 -0.31 5.46 5.41
C ARG A 154 -1.19 5.66 4.18
N GLN A 155 -2.48 5.36 4.33
CA GLN A 155 -3.45 5.71 3.29
C GLN A 155 -3.46 7.23 3.06
N ARG A 156 -3.56 7.61 1.79
CA ARG A 156 -3.62 9.00 1.33
C ARG A 156 -4.71 9.78 2.05
N SER A 157 -4.37 10.98 2.47
CA SER A 157 -5.29 11.91 3.11
C SER A 157 -6.32 12.43 2.10
N VAL A 158 -7.55 12.64 2.56
CA VAL A 158 -8.68 13.00 1.69
C VAL A 158 -8.93 14.51 1.75
N ALA A 159 -8.94 15.16 0.59
CA ALA A 159 -9.33 16.57 0.50
C ALA A 159 -10.77 16.76 0.98
N LEU A 160 -10.99 17.84 1.74
CA LEU A 160 -12.34 18.20 2.22
C LEU A 160 -13.08 18.99 1.16
N ASP A 161 -14.34 18.63 0.91
CA ASP A 161 -15.22 19.48 0.12
C ASP A 161 -15.50 20.80 0.85
N LEU A 162 -15.76 21.88 0.11
CA LEU A 162 -15.98 23.21 0.67
C LEU A 162 -17.21 23.30 1.60
N SER A 163 -18.16 22.38 1.48
CA SER A 163 -19.32 22.25 2.38
C SER A 163 -19.02 21.43 3.65
N GLU A 164 -17.93 20.67 3.65
CA GLU A 164 -17.58 19.72 4.71
C GLU A 164 -16.79 20.32 5.87
N CYS A 165 -16.64 21.64 5.90
CA CYS A 165 -15.94 22.34 6.97
C CYS A 165 -16.43 21.95 8.38
N HIS A 166 -17.71 21.63 8.52
CA HIS A 166 -18.35 21.24 9.77
C HIS A 166 -17.82 19.92 10.35
N LYS A 167 -17.19 19.08 9.53
CA LYS A 167 -16.59 17.80 9.93
C LYS A 167 -15.31 18.00 10.75
N VAL A 168 -14.52 19.03 10.43
CA VAL A 168 -13.27 19.36 11.15
C VAL A 168 -13.59 19.92 12.53
N LYS A 169 -12.97 19.38 13.58
CA LYS A 169 -13.08 19.78 14.99
C LYS A 169 -11.73 20.20 15.56
N VAL A 170 -11.77 20.94 16.67
CA VAL A 170 -10.58 21.24 17.46
C VAL A 170 -10.04 19.94 18.03
N GLY A 171 -8.73 19.74 17.93
CA GLY A 171 -8.04 18.51 18.28
C GLY A 171 -7.82 17.54 17.12
N ASP A 172 -8.51 17.72 15.99
CA ASP A 172 -8.34 16.83 14.84
C ASP A 172 -6.92 16.89 14.28
N GLN A 173 -6.37 15.72 13.93
CA GLN A 173 -5.17 15.61 13.12
C GLN A 173 -5.54 15.78 11.65
N VAL A 174 -4.85 16.69 10.97
CA VAL A 174 -5.06 17.06 9.57
C VAL A 174 -3.73 17.10 8.84
N VAL A 175 -3.77 16.99 7.52
CA VAL A 175 -2.63 17.31 6.66
C VAL A 175 -2.85 18.69 6.09
N CYS A 176 -1.91 19.60 6.29
CA CYS A 176 -1.96 20.93 5.74
C CYS A 176 -0.96 21.11 4.62
N PHE A 177 -1.43 21.59 3.47
CA PHE A 177 -0.59 22.17 2.43
C PHE A 177 0.02 23.47 2.94
N GLN A 178 1.33 23.54 3.07
CA GLN A 178 2.10 24.73 3.44
C GLN A 178 2.79 25.29 2.20
N GLU A 179 2.43 26.52 1.84
CA GLU A 179 3.02 27.25 0.71
C GLU A 179 3.88 28.40 1.27
N ARG A 180 5.19 28.31 1.05
CA ARG A 180 6.19 29.36 1.30
C ARG A 180 6.76 29.80 -0.06
N GLN A 181 7.57 30.86 -0.07
CA GLN A 181 8.09 31.48 -1.30
C GLN A 181 8.69 30.47 -2.29
N ASP A 182 9.47 29.49 -1.80
CA ASP A 182 10.19 28.53 -2.64
C ASP A 182 9.75 27.07 -2.42
N GLN A 183 8.75 26.82 -1.58
CA GLN A 183 8.38 25.45 -1.16
C GLN A 183 6.88 25.30 -0.97
N ALA A 184 6.32 24.21 -1.50
CA ALA A 184 4.93 23.84 -1.42
C ALA A 184 4.82 22.37 -1.02
N ARG A 185 4.52 22.09 0.25
CA ARG A 185 4.60 20.74 0.84
C ARG A 185 3.42 20.43 1.76
N TYR A 186 3.17 19.15 2.02
CA TYR A 186 2.12 18.69 2.92
C TYR A 186 2.71 18.21 4.24
N TYR A 187 2.22 18.74 5.36
CA TYR A 187 2.68 18.36 6.69
C TYR A 187 1.51 17.99 7.60
N ASP A 188 1.75 17.10 8.55
CA ASP A 188 0.82 16.87 9.64
C ASP A 188 0.73 18.11 10.55
N ALA A 189 -0.49 18.36 11.01
CA ALA A 189 -0.82 19.42 11.94
C ALA A 189 -2.05 19.05 12.76
N HIS A 190 -2.21 19.73 13.89
CA HIS A 190 -3.39 19.63 14.74
C HIS A 190 -4.20 20.91 14.70
N VAL A 191 -5.54 20.79 14.65
CA VAL A 191 -6.44 21.94 14.73
C VAL A 191 -6.51 22.44 16.17
N ILE A 192 -6.07 23.68 16.40
CA ILE A 192 -6.01 24.32 17.72
C ILE A 192 -7.28 25.14 18.00
N ASP A 193 -7.80 25.83 16.98
CA ASP A 193 -9.01 26.63 17.09
C ASP A 193 -9.71 26.77 15.73
N ILE A 194 -11.02 27.06 15.75
CA ILE A 194 -11.81 27.22 14.54
C ILE A 194 -12.70 28.47 14.64
N GLN A 195 -12.40 29.46 13.80
CA GLN A 195 -13.29 30.61 13.61
C GLN A 195 -14.32 30.28 12.53
N ARG A 196 -15.51 29.86 12.97
CA ARG A 196 -16.66 29.59 12.10
C ARG A 196 -17.21 30.91 11.54
N ARG A 197 -17.41 30.97 10.23
CA ARG A 197 -18.01 32.13 9.54
C ARG A 197 -19.22 31.69 8.73
N LEU A 198 -20.18 32.59 8.54
CA LEU A 198 -21.29 32.34 7.62
C LEU A 198 -20.77 32.26 6.18
N HIS A 199 -21.16 31.21 5.47
CA HIS A 199 -20.85 30.98 4.07
C HIS A 199 -21.91 30.09 3.41
N ASP A 200 -21.96 30.12 2.09
CA ASP A 200 -22.89 29.33 1.27
C ASP A 200 -22.12 28.37 0.35
N ILE A 201 -22.82 27.81 -0.64
CA ILE A 201 -22.26 26.89 -1.64
C ILE A 201 -21.08 27.46 -2.45
N ARG A 202 -20.85 28.79 -2.42
CA ARG A 202 -19.71 29.42 -3.11
C ARG A 202 -18.38 29.13 -2.43
N GLY A 203 -18.40 28.64 -1.18
CA GLY A 203 -17.24 28.06 -0.54
C GLY A 203 -17.02 28.49 0.91
N CYS A 204 -16.27 27.66 1.63
CA CYS A 204 -15.95 27.86 3.05
C CYS A 204 -15.17 29.16 3.29
N ARG A 205 -15.63 29.93 4.29
CA ARG A 205 -14.96 31.14 4.79
C ARG A 205 -14.41 30.97 6.21
N CYS A 206 -14.53 29.79 6.81
CA CYS A 206 -13.98 29.50 8.13
C CYS A 206 -12.45 29.62 8.11
N LEU A 207 -11.88 30.02 9.26
CA LEU A 207 -10.45 30.00 9.49
C LEU A 207 -10.14 28.91 10.52
N PHE A 208 -9.09 28.15 10.25
CA PHE A 208 -8.63 27.05 11.09
C PHE A 208 -7.24 27.41 11.58
N LEU A 209 -7.11 27.64 12.88
CA LEU A 209 -5.80 27.79 13.50
C LEU A 209 -5.23 26.38 13.68
N ILE A 210 -4.12 26.10 13.01
CA ILE A 210 -3.42 24.82 13.11
C ILE A 210 -2.07 25.00 13.78
N ARG A 211 -1.53 23.92 14.34
CA ARG A 211 -0.14 23.81 14.78
C ARG A 211 0.52 22.66 14.03
N TYR A 212 1.61 22.95 13.34
CA TYR A 212 2.39 21.94 12.64
C TYR A 212 3.15 21.03 13.59
N ASP A 213 3.18 19.73 13.28
CA ASP A 213 3.81 18.74 14.15
C ASP A 213 5.35 18.78 14.06
N HIS A 214 5.90 19.20 12.92
CA HIS A 214 7.34 19.18 12.65
C HIS A 214 8.12 20.34 13.33
N ASP A 215 7.52 21.52 13.46
CA ASP A 215 8.19 22.72 13.98
C ASP A 215 7.39 23.47 15.06
N SER A 216 6.19 22.97 15.44
CA SER A 216 5.27 23.60 16.39
C SER A 216 4.81 25.01 16.01
N THR A 217 5.08 25.48 14.78
CA THR A 217 4.59 26.77 14.30
C THR A 217 3.07 26.73 14.14
N GLN A 218 2.44 27.88 14.36
CA GLN A 218 0.99 28.01 14.22
C GLN A 218 0.64 28.88 13.02
N GLU A 219 -0.38 28.49 12.28
CA GLU A 219 -0.85 29.20 11.10
C GLU A 219 -2.37 29.18 11.03
N SER A 220 -2.98 30.30 10.65
CA SER A 220 -4.42 30.35 10.35
C SER A 220 -4.65 30.08 8.86
N VAL A 221 -5.21 28.92 8.53
CA VAL A 221 -5.42 28.46 7.15
C VAL A 221 -6.90 28.37 6.77
N ARG A 222 -7.17 28.30 5.46
CA ARG A 222 -8.51 28.03 4.91
C ARG A 222 -8.71 26.54 4.68
N LEU A 223 -9.97 26.10 4.65
CA LEU A 223 -10.33 24.68 4.45
C LEU A 223 -9.62 24.02 3.26
N ARG A 224 -9.48 24.72 2.13
CA ARG A 224 -8.84 24.21 0.91
C ARG A 224 -7.39 23.75 1.08
N ARG A 225 -6.72 24.15 2.17
CA ARG A 225 -5.35 23.73 2.49
C ARG A 225 -5.31 22.49 3.38
N LEU A 226 -6.47 21.99 3.83
CA LEU A 226 -6.56 20.89 4.77
C LEU A 226 -7.10 19.63 4.08
N CYS A 227 -6.44 18.51 4.36
CA CYS A 227 -6.94 17.17 4.09
C CYS A 227 -7.18 16.45 5.42
N CYS A 228 -8.23 15.63 5.48
CA CYS A 228 -8.51 14.80 6.63
C CYS A 228 -7.84 13.43 6.49
N ARG A 229 -7.40 12.91 7.63
CA ARG A 229 -6.98 11.51 7.71
C ARG A 229 -8.22 10.62 7.49
N PRO A 230 -8.16 9.62 6.61
CA PRO A 230 -9.26 8.68 6.47
C PRO A 230 -9.46 7.94 7.81
N ASN A 231 -10.71 7.87 8.27
CA ASN A 231 -11.09 7.07 9.44
C ASN A 231 -11.04 5.60 9.06
N VAL A 232 -9.83 5.03 9.01
CA VAL A 232 -9.65 3.59 9.04
C VAL A 232 -9.27 3.26 10.48
N PRO A 233 -10.05 2.43 11.19
CA PRO A 233 -9.57 1.86 12.44
C PRO A 233 -8.35 1.00 12.08
N VAL A 234 -7.16 1.55 12.31
CA VAL A 234 -5.94 0.77 12.37
C VAL A 234 -6.11 -0.11 13.60
N LEU A 235 -6.56 -1.34 13.40
CA LEU A 235 -6.55 -2.37 14.44
C LEU A 235 -5.09 -2.75 14.72
N LEU A 236 -4.38 -1.83 15.36
CA LEU A 236 -3.13 -2.06 16.06
C LEU A 236 -3.32 -1.52 17.47
N GLU A 237 -4.29 -2.07 18.19
CA GLU A 237 -4.29 -1.99 19.65
C GLU A 237 -4.39 -3.40 20.22
N ASN A 238 -3.27 -3.79 20.83
CA ASN A 238 -3.12 -4.70 21.96
C ASN A 238 -3.84 -6.05 21.90
N SER A 239 -3.07 -7.10 21.64
CA SER A 239 -3.05 -8.36 22.42
C SER A 239 -1.78 -9.14 22.11
#